data_AF-A0A957H8X6-F1
#
_entry.id   AF-A0A957H8X6-F1
#
_cell.length_a   1.000
_cell.length_b   1.000
_cell.length_c   1.000
_cell.angle_alpha   90.00
_cell.angle_beta   90.00
_cell.angle_gamma   90.00
#
_symmetry.space_group_name_H-M   'P 1'
#
loop_
_entity.id
_entity.type
_entity.pdbx_description
1 polymer ?
#
loop_
_entity_poly.entity_id
_entity_poly.type
_entity_poly.pdbx_seq_one_letter_code
_entity_poly.pdbx_strand_id
1 'polypeptide(L)' 'NFGIQEVIHFGERLYEVFPGTPELRGGYVWANEKPGLGIDIDEEKAAKYPISLSTIQWTQARWPDGTIWTP' A
#
# COMPACT_ATOMS: atom_id res chain seq x y z
N ASN A 1 9.62 9.41 -21.13
CA ASN A 1 9.64 7.93 -21.16
C ASN A 1 9.21 7.38 -19.82
N PHE A 2 8.36 6.37 -19.83
CA PHE A 2 8.02 5.57 -18.65
C PHE A 2 9.06 4.45 -18.48
N GLY A 3 9.53 4.22 -17.25
CA GLY A 3 10.55 3.22 -16.94
C GLY A 3 9.93 1.90 -16.48
N ILE A 4 9.53 1.83 -15.21
CA ILE A 4 8.79 0.72 -14.62
C ILE A 4 7.92 1.25 -13.48
N GLN A 5 6.88 0.50 -13.13
CA GLN A 5 6.05 0.76 -11.96
C GLN A 5 6.36 -0.28 -10.89
N GLU A 6 6.82 0.15 -9.72
CA GLU A 6 6.87 -0.72 -8.54
C GLU A 6 5.43 -1.01 -8.07
N VAL A 7 5.17 -2.27 -7.73
CA VAL A 7 3.84 -2.71 -7.31
C VAL A 7 3.94 -3.80 -6.24
N ILE A 8 3.02 -3.74 -5.28
CA ILE A 8 2.78 -4.79 -4.29
C ILE A 8 1.46 -5.49 -4.62
N HIS A 9 1.28 -6.70 -4.11
CA HIS A 9 -0.02 -7.35 -4.20
C HIS A 9 -1.00 -6.67 -3.24
N PHE A 10 -2.05 -6.04 -3.77
CA PHE A 10 -3.09 -5.43 -2.95
C PHE A 10 -3.95 -6.52 -2.30
N GLY A 11 -4.13 -6.46 -0.99
CA GLY A 11 -5.04 -7.36 -0.28
C GLY A 11 -6.51 -6.97 -0.50
N GLU A 12 -7.43 -7.92 -0.31
CA GLU A 12 -8.88 -7.72 -0.50
C GLU A 12 -9.43 -6.50 0.24
N ARG A 13 -8.91 -6.21 1.44
CA ARG A 13 -9.31 -5.05 2.25
C ARG A 13 -9.06 -3.71 1.56
N LEU A 14 -7.98 -3.60 0.77
CA LEU A 14 -7.69 -2.38 0.03
C LEU A 14 -8.69 -2.19 -1.11
N TYR A 15 -9.08 -3.27 -1.80
CA TYR A 15 -10.14 -3.21 -2.82
C TYR A 15 -11.51 -2.90 -2.21
N GLU A 16 -11.80 -3.41 -1.00
CA GLU A 16 -13.06 -3.17 -0.29
C GLU A 16 -13.18 -1.70 0.18
N VAL A 17 -12.11 -1.15 0.77
CA VAL A 17 -12.09 0.21 1.34
C VAL A 17 -11.83 1.28 0.28
N PHE A 18 -11.02 0.98 -0.73
CA PHE A 18 -10.64 1.93 -1.79
C PHE A 18 -11.16 1.45 -3.17
N PRO A 19 -12.46 1.63 -3.45
CA PRO A 19 -13.04 1.23 -4.72
C PRO A 19 -12.42 2.00 -5.89
N GLY A 20 -11.92 1.27 -6.88
CA GLY A 20 -11.16 1.82 -8.01
C GLY A 20 -9.65 1.53 -7.96
N THR A 21 -9.18 0.83 -6.92
CA THR A 21 -7.78 0.39 -6.81
C THR A 21 -7.39 -0.39 -8.08
N PRO A 22 -6.24 -0.08 -8.71
CA PRO A 22 -5.78 -0.77 -9.91
C PRO A 22 -5.59 -2.28 -9.74
N GLU A 23 -5.80 -3.04 -10.81
CA GLU A 23 -5.64 -4.49 -10.81
C GLU A 23 -4.29 -4.91 -11.37
N LEU A 24 -3.58 -5.80 -10.65
CA LEU A 24 -2.39 -6.45 -11.17
C LEU A 24 -2.80 -7.68 -11.99
N ARG A 25 -2.63 -7.63 -13.32
CA ARG A 25 -2.95 -8.73 -14.23
C ARG A 25 -1.81 -8.98 -15.20
N GLY A 26 -1.28 -10.21 -15.20
CA GLY A 26 -0.21 -10.62 -16.12
C GLY A 26 1.08 -9.81 -15.98
N GLY A 27 1.39 -9.29 -14.80
CA GLY A 27 2.58 -8.45 -14.56
C GLY A 27 2.39 -6.96 -14.88
N TYR A 28 1.18 -6.54 -15.25
CA TYR A 28 0.84 -5.15 -15.56
C TYR A 28 -0.22 -4.60 -14.59
N VAL A 29 -0.13 -3.31 -14.29
CA VAL A 29 -1.10 -2.60 -13.45
C VAL A 29 -2.13 -1.94 -14.36
N TRP A 30 -3.41 -2.31 -14.18
CA TRP A 30 -4.53 -1.80 -14.96
C TRP A 30 -5.35 -0.81 -14.12
N ALA A 31 -5.32 0.46 -14.51
CA ALA A 31 -6.21 1.47 -13.96
C ALA A 31 -7.62 1.35 -14.59
N ASN A 32 -8.59 2.03 -13.99
CA ASN A 32 -9.94 2.15 -14.53
C ASN A 32 -10.12 3.46 -15.32
N GLU A 33 -11.22 3.56 -16.07
CA GLU A 33 -11.53 4.68 -16.96
C GLU A 33 -12.44 5.75 -16.31
N LYS A 34 -12.60 5.75 -14.98
CA LYS A 34 -13.43 6.75 -14.28
C LYS A 34 -12.73 8.11 -14.30
N PRO A 35 -13.49 9.22 -14.27
CA PRO A 35 -12.90 10.56 -14.24
C PRO A 35 -12.08 10.82 -12.97
N GLY A 36 -11.16 11.78 -13.06
CA GLY A 36 -10.28 12.14 -11.94
C GLY A 36 -9.19 11.10 -11.71
N LEU A 37 -8.92 10.78 -10.44
CA LEU A 37 -7.97 9.71 -10.09
C LEU A 37 -8.58 8.30 -10.24
N GLY A 38 -9.89 8.20 -10.47
CA GLY A 38 -10.61 6.94 -10.60
C GLY A 38 -10.68 6.11 -9.31
N ILE A 39 -10.39 6.70 -8.14
CA ILE A 39 -10.39 6.07 -6.82
C ILE A 39 -11.29 6.84 -5.87
N ASP A 40 -11.89 6.14 -4.91
CA ASP A 40 -12.64 6.74 -3.80
C ASP A 40 -12.35 6.00 -2.48
N ILE A 41 -12.90 6.46 -1.36
CA ILE A 41 -12.82 5.81 -0.04
C ILE A 41 -14.22 5.50 0.51
N ASP A 42 -14.42 4.25 0.93
CA ASP A 42 -15.61 3.81 1.65
C ASP A 42 -15.38 3.97 3.16
N GLU A 43 -15.84 5.08 3.73
CA GLU A 43 -15.61 5.44 5.14
C GLU A 43 -16.22 4.44 6.14
N GLU A 44 -17.38 3.85 5.83
CA GLU A 44 -18.02 2.86 6.69
C GLU A 44 -17.19 1.58 6.79
N LYS A 45 -16.60 1.15 5.67
CA LYS A 45 -15.71 -0.02 5.64
C LYS A 45 -14.34 0.32 6.20
N ALA A 46 -13.82 1.53 5.97
CA ALA A 46 -12.58 2.01 6.56
C ALA A 46 -12.65 1.98 8.10
N ALA A 47 -13.79 2.34 8.68
CA ALA A 47 -14.01 2.35 10.13
C ALA A 47 -13.82 0.98 10.79
N LYS A 48 -13.91 -0.13 10.05
CA LYS A 48 -13.63 -1.49 10.53
C LYS A 48 -12.14 -1.72 10.81
N TYR A 49 -11.26 -0.85 10.31
CA TYR A 49 -9.81 -0.99 10.40
C TYR A 49 -9.18 0.20 11.15
N PRO A 50 -9.38 0.31 12.48
CA PRO A 50 -8.79 1.38 13.26
C PRO A 50 -7.26 1.30 13.27
N ILE A 51 -6.62 2.47 13.42
CA ILE A 51 -5.16 2.54 13.51
C ILE A 51 -4.65 1.78 14.74
N SER A 52 -3.65 0.92 14.53
CA SER A 52 -2.89 0.28 15.59
C SER A 52 -1.53 0.96 15.71
N LEU A 53 -1.26 1.59 16.84
CA LEU A 53 0.03 2.22 17.09
C LEU A 53 1.00 1.19 17.67
N SER A 54 2.09 0.96 16.95
CA SER A 54 3.19 0.09 17.40
C SER A 54 4.51 0.62 16.89
N THR A 55 5.58 0.41 17.64
CA THR A 55 6.93 0.72 17.18
C THR A 55 7.27 -0.13 15.96
N ILE A 56 7.74 0.52 14.89
CA ILE A 56 8.15 -0.15 13.65
C ILE A 56 9.53 -0.80 13.88
N GLN A 57 9.54 -2.06 14.32
CA GLN A 57 10.75 -2.71 14.86
C GLN A 57 11.94 -2.75 13.89
N TRP A 58 11.69 -2.99 12.59
CA TRP A 58 12.77 -3.12 11.60
C TRP A 58 13.59 -1.83 11.42
N THR A 59 13.04 -0.67 11.77
CA THR A 59 13.75 0.62 11.69
C THR A 59 14.80 0.80 12.78
N GLN A 60 14.78 -0.04 13.82
CA GLN A 60 15.79 -0.06 14.88
C GLN A 60 16.96 -0.99 14.49
N ALA A 61 17.40 -0.92 13.24
CA ALA A 61 18.49 -1.73 12.72
C ALA A 61 19.80 -1.40 13.43
N ARG A 62 20.52 -2.45 13.87
CA ARG A 62 21.81 -2.34 14.54
C ARG A 62 22.79 -3.35 13.97
N TRP A 63 24.05 -2.94 13.89
CA TRP A 63 25.15 -3.87 13.71
C TRP A 63 25.30 -4.78 14.95
N PRO A 64 25.98 -5.93 14.83
CA PRO A 64 26.20 -6.85 15.97
C PRO A 64 26.90 -6.21 17.18
N ASP A 65 27.65 -5.12 16.99
CA ASP A 65 28.27 -4.33 18.06
C ASP A 65 27.29 -3.38 18.79
N GLY A 66 26.04 -3.31 18.32
CA GLY A 66 24.98 -2.45 18.86
C GLY A 66 24.86 -1.07 18.20
N THR A 67 25.73 -0.71 17.26
CA THR A 67 25.70 0.59 16.57
C THR A 67 24.45 0.71 15.70
N ILE A 68 23.73 1.84 15.80
CA ILE A 68 22.57 2.13 14.93
C ILE A 68 23.03 2.28 13.48
N TRP A 69 22.28 1.70 12.56
CA TRP A 69 22.52 1.83 11.13
C TRP A 69 21.26 2.31 10.40
N THR A 70 21.43 2.86 9.20
CA THR A 70 20.31 3.13 8.31
C THR A 70 19.69 1.78 7.91
N PRO A 71 18.42 1.52 8.28
CA PRO A 71 17.77 0.25 7.98
C PRO A 71 17.59 0.02 6.47
#